data_AF-A0A6N9NYZ5-F1
#
_entry.id   AF-A0A6N9NYZ5-F1
#
_cell.length_a   1.000
_cell.length_b   1.000
_cell.length_c   1.000
_cell.angle_alpha   90.00
_cell.angle_beta   90.00
_cell.angle_gamma   90.00
#
_symmetry.space_group_name_H-M   'P 1'
#
loop_
_entity.id
_entity.type
_entity.pdbx_description
1 polymer ?
#
loop_
_entity_poly.entity_id
_entity_poly.type
_entity_poly.pdbx_seq_one_letter_code
_entity_poly.pdbx_strand_id
1 'polypeptide(L)'
;MIEITAEVRAAIDRAAGDIELAGDEYIEQADGLIHCKKCHGSRQTVVPRFGGSGYFMPRCLCPCQQKAQEERKAMEEQRERMEHIKRRKAQGLQDRYLYDYTFANDNGQNPVMDKAHAYVEHWKEAYRDNTGLLLFGDVGTGKSFFAGCIANALLDRDVPVLMTNFPSILNRLTGVFAEDRAAFITSLDDYSLLIIDDLGVERNTEYAMEQMFTVIDSRYRSKKPLIVTTNLKLEEIKNPPDLAHARIYDRILERCAPVLFSGKNLREEGARATKAAAKEIVSKG
;
A
#
# COMPACT_ATOMS: atom_id res chain seq x y z
N MET A 1 17.91 -8.06 -46.83
CA MET A 1 19.29 -8.18 -46.30
C MET A 1 20.04 -6.95 -46.75
N ILE A 2 20.60 -6.18 -45.83
CA ILE A 2 21.54 -5.11 -46.17
C ILE A 2 22.86 -5.82 -46.52
N GLU A 3 23.43 -5.53 -47.68
CA GLU A 3 24.75 -6.04 -48.03
C GLU A 3 25.77 -5.52 -47.02
N ILE A 4 26.49 -6.43 -46.36
CA ILE A 4 27.57 -6.08 -45.43
C ILE A 4 28.65 -5.39 -46.26
N THR A 5 28.79 -4.07 -46.08
CA THR A 5 29.79 -3.28 -46.82
C THR A 5 31.21 -3.72 -46.44
N ALA A 6 32.18 -3.50 -47.33
CA ALA A 6 33.58 -3.85 -47.08
C ALA A 6 34.14 -3.22 -45.78
N GLU A 7 33.67 -2.02 -45.42
CA GLU A 7 34.02 -1.34 -44.17
C GLU A 7 33.52 -2.08 -42.93
N VAL A 8 32.29 -2.59 -42.99
CA VAL A 8 31.67 -3.37 -41.90
C VAL A 8 32.31 -4.74 -41.80
N ARG A 9 32.64 -5.38 -42.93
CA ARG A 9 33.35 -6.67 -42.94
C ARG A 9 34.75 -6.55 -42.33
N ALA A 10 35.49 -5.49 -42.68
CA ALA A 10 36.77 -5.21 -42.05
C ALA A 10 36.63 -4.93 -40.54
N ALA A 11 35.50 -4.39 -40.08
CA ALA A 11 35.22 -4.23 -38.65
C ALA A 11 34.90 -5.56 -37.95
N ILE A 12 34.20 -6.48 -38.62
CA ILE A 12 33.95 -7.84 -38.14
C ILE A 12 35.28 -8.61 -38.04
N ASP A 13 36.11 -8.58 -39.08
CA ASP A 13 37.39 -9.31 -39.12
C ASP A 13 38.38 -8.79 -38.05
N ARG A 14 38.43 -7.46 -37.83
CA ARG A 14 39.20 -6.86 -36.74
C ARG A 14 38.70 -7.29 -35.35
N ALA A 15 37.40 -7.48 -35.19
CA ALA A 15 36.81 -7.93 -33.94
C ALA A 15 36.99 -9.44 -33.74
N ALA A 16 36.96 -10.24 -34.81
CA ALA A 16 37.04 -11.70 -34.76
C ALA A 16 38.42 -12.22 -34.32
N GLY A 17 39.49 -11.44 -34.51
CA GLY A 17 40.86 -11.83 -34.17
C GLY A 17 41.12 -12.13 -32.68
N ASP A 18 40.28 -11.60 -31.77
CA ASP A 18 40.46 -11.68 -30.31
C ASP A 18 39.22 -12.19 -29.54
N ILE A 19 38.18 -12.71 -30.21
CA ILE A 19 36.93 -13.11 -29.54
C ILE A 19 36.91 -14.60 -29.18
N GLU A 20 37.00 -14.89 -27.88
CA GLU A 20 36.57 -16.16 -27.32
C GLU A 20 35.03 -16.26 -27.38
N LEU A 21 34.54 -17.22 -28.16
CA LEU A 21 33.10 -17.53 -28.24
C LEU A 21 32.63 -18.13 -26.90
N ALA A 22 31.51 -17.63 -26.37
CA ALA A 22 30.90 -18.27 -25.21
C ALA A 22 30.35 -19.66 -25.60
N GLY A 23 30.23 -20.57 -24.61
CA GLY A 23 29.83 -21.96 -24.86
C GLY A 23 28.48 -22.13 -25.58
N ASP A 24 27.62 -21.11 -25.54
CA ASP A 24 26.31 -21.05 -26.19
C ASP A 24 26.28 -20.22 -27.49
N GLU A 25 27.45 -19.96 -28.09
CA GLU A 25 27.65 -19.15 -29.30
C GLU A 25 28.25 -19.94 -30.46
N TYR A 26 27.83 -19.62 -31.69
CA TYR A 26 28.42 -20.14 -32.92
C TYR A 26 28.48 -19.02 -33.98
N ILE A 27 29.36 -19.14 -34.96
CA ILE A 27 29.43 -18.21 -36.10
C ILE A 27 28.56 -18.79 -37.21
N GLU A 28 27.55 -18.04 -37.66
CA GLU A 28 26.65 -18.43 -38.74
C GLU A 28 27.35 -18.23 -40.09
N GLN A 29 27.31 -19.23 -40.97
CA GLN A 29 28.06 -19.20 -42.24
C GLN A 29 27.44 -18.25 -43.26
N ALA A 30 26.14 -17.99 -43.15
CA ALA A 30 25.39 -17.18 -44.10
C ALA A 30 25.73 -15.68 -44.01
N ASP A 31 25.98 -15.16 -42.81
CA ASP A 31 26.25 -13.74 -42.56
C ASP A 31 27.61 -13.48 -41.85
N GLY A 32 28.28 -14.52 -41.37
CA GLY A 32 29.55 -14.41 -40.66
C GLY A 32 29.43 -13.82 -39.26
N LEU A 33 28.22 -13.74 -38.70
CA LEU A 33 27.96 -13.13 -37.39
C LEU A 33 27.86 -14.18 -36.29
N ILE A 34 28.07 -13.76 -35.04
CA ILE A 34 27.84 -14.63 -33.87
C ILE A 34 26.34 -14.78 -33.60
N HIS A 35 25.87 -16.02 -33.51
CA HIS A 35 24.50 -16.43 -33.22
C HIS A 35 24.43 -17.28 -31.95
N CYS A 36 23.27 -17.31 -31.32
CA CYS A 36 23.02 -18.14 -30.14
C CYS A 36 22.63 -19.58 -30.52
N LYS A 37 23.28 -20.59 -29.93
CA LYS A 37 22.95 -22.02 -30.13
C LYS A 37 21.53 -22.40 -29.69
N LYS A 38 20.92 -21.66 -28.75
CA LYS A 38 19.61 -22.00 -28.16
C LYS A 38 18.43 -21.50 -28.99
N CYS A 39 18.51 -20.29 -29.54
CA CYS A 39 17.39 -19.68 -30.26
C CYS A 39 17.73 -19.25 -31.69
N HIS A 40 18.96 -19.48 -32.13
CA HIS A 40 19.49 -19.06 -33.44
C HIS A 40 19.42 -17.56 -33.74
N GLY A 41 19.01 -16.75 -32.75
CA GLY A 41 19.02 -15.30 -32.87
C GLY A 41 20.45 -14.75 -32.84
N SER A 42 20.65 -13.67 -33.60
CA SER A 42 21.93 -12.99 -33.71
C SER A 42 22.33 -12.37 -32.35
N ARG A 43 23.59 -12.55 -31.98
CA ARG A 43 24.29 -11.88 -30.87
C ARG A 43 25.25 -10.79 -31.33
N GLN A 44 25.33 -10.62 -32.65
CA GLN A 44 25.97 -9.51 -33.32
C GLN A 44 25.02 -8.99 -34.38
N THR A 45 25.07 -7.69 -34.65
CA THR A 45 24.22 -7.12 -35.70
C THR A 45 24.89 -5.89 -36.29
N VAL A 46 24.45 -5.51 -37.49
CA VAL A 46 24.88 -4.28 -38.16
C VAL A 46 23.70 -3.33 -38.13
N VAL A 47 23.82 -2.24 -37.38
CA VAL A 47 22.76 -1.23 -37.27
C VAL A 47 22.87 -0.29 -38.47
N PRO A 48 21.83 -0.19 -39.31
CA PRO A 48 21.86 0.71 -40.46
C PRO A 48 21.87 2.17 -40.02
N ARG A 49 22.68 3.00 -40.69
CA ARG A 49 22.70 4.45 -40.51
C ARG A 49 22.16 5.10 -41.78
N PHE A 50 21.18 5.98 -41.65
CA PHE A 50 20.61 6.68 -42.81
C PHE A 50 21.68 7.58 -43.44
N GLY A 51 22.02 7.33 -44.71
CA GLY A 51 23.01 8.10 -45.47
C GLY A 51 24.49 7.79 -45.18
N GLY A 52 24.83 6.68 -44.51
CA GLY A 52 26.22 6.27 -44.27
C GLY A 52 26.41 4.76 -44.18
N SER A 53 27.66 4.30 -43.99
CA SER A 53 27.92 2.91 -43.64
C SER A 53 27.33 2.61 -42.24
N GLY A 54 26.61 1.50 -42.13
CA GLY A 54 26.06 1.05 -40.85
C GLY A 54 27.16 0.81 -39.81
N TYR A 55 26.79 0.81 -38.53
CA TYR A 55 27.75 0.50 -37.46
C TYR A 55 27.60 -0.95 -37.01
N PHE A 56 28.72 -1.66 -36.86
CA PHE A 56 28.76 -3.02 -36.34
C PHE A 56 28.61 -3.01 -34.82
N MET A 57 27.60 -3.72 -34.31
CA MET A 57 27.36 -3.92 -32.89
C MET A 57 27.98 -5.26 -32.46
N PRO A 58 29.12 -5.25 -31.74
CA PRO A 58 29.88 -6.48 -31.44
C PRO A 58 29.20 -7.42 -30.45
N ARG A 59 28.22 -6.92 -29.70
CA ARG A 59 27.36 -7.70 -28.79
C ARG A 59 25.94 -7.11 -28.77
N CYS A 60 24.96 -7.93 -29.09
CA CYS A 60 23.54 -7.68 -28.85
C CYS A 60 22.91 -8.92 -28.18
N LEU A 61 21.76 -8.71 -27.54
CA LEU A 61 21.06 -9.79 -26.85
C LEU A 61 20.24 -10.59 -27.86
N CYS A 62 20.44 -11.91 -27.90
CA CYS A 62 19.50 -12.80 -28.61
C CYS A 62 18.09 -12.64 -28.00
N PRO A 63 17.01 -12.98 -28.73
CA PRO A 63 15.66 -13.03 -28.16
C PRO A 63 15.57 -13.87 -26.87
N CYS A 64 16.38 -14.93 -26.78
CA CYS A 64 16.49 -15.77 -25.60
C CYS A 64 17.05 -15.06 -24.35
N GLN A 65 18.04 -14.18 -24.55
CA GLN A 65 18.69 -13.40 -23.50
C GLN A 65 17.84 -12.18 -23.16
N GLN A 66 17.18 -11.56 -24.14
CA GLN A 66 16.20 -10.49 -23.90
C GLN A 66 15.08 -10.99 -22.98
N LYS A 67 14.43 -12.11 -23.33
CA LYS A 67 13.39 -12.72 -22.49
C LYS A 67 13.90 -13.06 -21.09
N ALA A 68 15.09 -13.65 -20.98
CA ALA A 68 15.67 -13.98 -19.68
C ALA A 68 16.00 -12.74 -18.84
N GLN A 69 16.41 -11.62 -19.47
CA GLN A 69 16.64 -10.36 -18.78
C GLN A 69 15.33 -9.70 -18.35
N GLU A 70 14.30 -9.71 -19.21
CA GLU A 70 12.97 -9.22 -18.88
C GLU A 70 12.36 -9.98 -17.70
N GLU A 71 12.44 -11.32 -17.70
CA GLU A 71 11.99 -12.16 -16.59
C GLU A 71 12.75 -11.84 -15.30
N ARG A 72 14.08 -11.69 -15.36
CA ARG A 72 14.91 -11.31 -14.20
C ARG A 72 14.51 -9.94 -13.64
N LYS A 73 14.35 -8.96 -14.52
CA LYS A 73 13.96 -7.60 -14.15
C LYS A 73 12.55 -7.59 -13.55
N ALA A 74 11.60 -8.30 -14.14
CA ALA A 74 10.24 -8.42 -13.62
C ALA A 74 10.22 -9.10 -12.23
N MET A 75 11.04 -10.14 -12.02
CA MET A 75 11.18 -10.78 -10.71
C MET A 75 11.80 -9.84 -9.66
N GLU A 76 12.80 -9.05 -10.04
CA GLU A 76 13.42 -8.06 -9.16
C GLU A 76 12.45 -6.94 -8.79
N GLU A 77 11.76 -6.35 -9.77
CA GLU A 77 10.71 -5.34 -9.56
C GLU A 77 9.59 -5.88 -8.68
N GLN A 78 9.17 -7.13 -8.87
CA GLN A 78 8.17 -7.76 -8.03
C GLN A 78 8.66 -7.94 -6.59
N ARG A 79 9.93 -8.34 -6.40
CA ARG A 79 10.54 -8.48 -5.07
C ARG A 79 10.61 -7.14 -4.35
N GLU A 80 11.12 -6.11 -5.01
CA GLU A 80 11.22 -4.75 -4.47
C GLU A 80 9.84 -4.21 -4.08
N ARG A 81 8.83 -4.42 -4.93
CA ARG A 81 7.45 -4.05 -4.63
C ARG A 81 6.91 -4.78 -3.40
N MET A 82 7.15 -6.08 -3.27
CA MET A 82 6.71 -6.84 -2.10
C MET A 82 7.41 -6.38 -0.81
N GLU A 83 8.71 -6.12 -0.86
CA GLU A 83 9.46 -5.57 0.28
C GLU A 83 8.95 -4.19 0.69
N HIS A 84 8.63 -3.36 -0.30
CA HIS A 84 8.05 -2.04 -0.10
C HIS A 84 6.68 -2.11 0.60
N ILE A 85 5.77 -2.97 0.11
CA ILE A 85 4.46 -3.20 0.72
C ILE A 85 4.62 -3.71 2.15
N LYS A 86 5.53 -4.67 2.39
CA LYS A 86 5.80 -5.21 3.73
C LYS A 86 6.25 -4.12 4.70
N ARG A 87 7.15 -3.24 4.27
CA ARG A 87 7.60 -2.09 5.08
C ARG A 87 6.45 -1.13 5.38
N ARG A 88 5.62 -0.81 4.39
CA ARG A 88 4.44 0.06 4.59
C ARG A 88 3.42 -0.56 5.53
N LYS A 89 3.14 -1.87 5.42
CA LYS A 89 2.28 -2.58 6.38
C LYS A 89 2.83 -2.48 7.81
N ALA A 90 4.14 -2.64 8.00
CA ALA A 90 4.77 -2.49 9.31
C ALA A 90 4.66 -1.07 9.90
N GLN A 91 4.68 -0.04 9.05
CA GLN A 91 4.55 1.35 9.49
C GLN A 91 3.07 1.74 9.72
N GLY A 92 2.19 1.29 8.84
CA GLY A 92 0.78 1.64 8.80
C GLY A 92 -0.10 0.86 9.76
N LEU A 93 0.27 -0.38 10.07
CA LEU A 93 -0.44 -1.27 11.00
C LEU A 93 0.47 -1.57 12.20
N GLN A 94 0.40 -0.70 13.20
CA GLN A 94 1.32 -0.73 14.35
C GLN A 94 1.09 -1.95 15.25
N ASP A 95 -0.15 -2.43 15.32
CA ASP A 95 -0.51 -3.60 16.11
C ASP A 95 -0.59 -4.87 15.26
N ARG A 96 -0.02 -5.96 15.78
CA ARG A 96 0.06 -7.25 15.06
C ARG A 96 -1.30 -7.86 14.72
N TYR A 97 -2.31 -7.65 15.57
CA TYR A 97 -3.66 -8.18 15.31
C TYR A 97 -4.32 -7.56 14.08
N LEU A 98 -3.89 -6.36 13.66
CA LEU A 98 -4.43 -5.68 12.48
C LEU A 98 -4.05 -6.39 11.17
N TYR A 99 -3.03 -7.24 11.17
CA TYR A 99 -2.63 -8.02 9.99
C TYR A 99 -3.69 -9.05 9.60
N ASP A 100 -4.48 -9.49 10.58
CA ASP A 100 -5.56 -10.45 10.37
C ASP A 100 -6.87 -9.76 9.95
N TYR A 101 -6.92 -8.42 9.95
CA TYR A 101 -8.10 -7.66 9.52
C TYR A 101 -8.12 -7.56 7.99
N THR A 102 -8.47 -8.68 7.34
CA THR A 102 -8.51 -8.80 5.89
C THR A 102 -9.87 -9.28 5.44
N PHE A 103 -10.24 -8.97 4.20
CA PHE A 103 -11.49 -9.46 3.60
C PHE A 103 -11.57 -10.99 3.55
N ALA A 104 -10.43 -11.70 3.51
CA ALA A 104 -10.39 -13.17 3.55
C ALA A 104 -10.83 -13.74 4.92
N ASN A 105 -10.68 -12.96 5.99
CA ASN A 105 -11.08 -13.33 7.34
C ASN A 105 -12.46 -12.77 7.72
N ASP A 106 -13.17 -12.15 6.78
CA ASP A 106 -14.56 -11.77 7.01
C ASP A 106 -15.44 -13.03 7.10
N ASN A 107 -16.20 -13.12 8.17
CA ASN A 107 -17.12 -14.24 8.42
C ASN A 107 -18.49 -14.03 7.76
N GLY A 108 -18.69 -12.92 7.03
CA GLY A 108 -19.93 -12.57 6.34
C GLY A 108 -21.06 -12.18 7.29
N GLN A 109 -20.80 -12.06 8.60
CA GLN A 109 -21.82 -11.67 9.57
C GLN A 109 -22.07 -10.16 9.55
N ASN A 110 -21.14 -9.36 9.03
CA ASN A 110 -21.25 -7.92 9.00
C ASN A 110 -21.90 -7.44 7.68
N PRO A 111 -23.16 -6.97 7.70
CA PRO A 111 -23.92 -6.66 6.49
C PRO A 111 -23.39 -5.43 5.74
N VAL A 112 -22.48 -4.66 6.33
CA VAL A 112 -21.92 -3.47 5.67
C VAL A 112 -20.60 -3.74 4.95
N MET A 113 -20.02 -4.94 5.03
CA MET A 113 -18.70 -5.24 4.44
C MET A 113 -18.62 -5.03 2.92
N ASP A 114 -19.73 -5.18 2.19
CA ASP A 114 -19.81 -4.82 0.76
C ASP A 114 -19.43 -3.36 0.51
N LYS A 115 -19.72 -2.46 1.46
CA LYS A 115 -19.32 -1.04 1.36
C LYS A 115 -17.80 -0.86 1.49
N ALA A 116 -17.12 -1.69 2.29
CA ALA A 116 -15.66 -1.66 2.36
C ALA A 116 -15.04 -2.14 1.04
N HIS A 117 -15.59 -3.20 0.44
CA HIS A 117 -15.18 -3.64 -0.90
C HIS A 117 -15.34 -2.52 -1.92
N ALA A 118 -16.53 -1.92 -2.00
CA ALA A 118 -16.82 -0.81 -2.91
C ALA A 118 -15.89 0.39 -2.68
N TYR A 119 -15.63 0.78 -1.43
CA TYR A 119 -14.73 1.89 -1.12
C TYR A 119 -13.28 1.62 -1.59
N VAL A 120 -12.80 0.40 -1.42
CA VAL A 120 -11.47 -0.01 -1.89
C VAL A 120 -11.42 -0.06 -3.42
N GLU A 121 -12.45 -0.58 -4.10
CA GLU A 121 -12.56 -0.60 -5.56
C GLU A 121 -12.56 0.82 -6.16
N HIS A 122 -13.35 1.72 -5.58
CA HIS A 122 -13.48 3.12 -6.00
C HIS A 122 -12.50 4.06 -5.29
N TRP A 123 -11.40 3.54 -4.73
CA TRP A 123 -10.43 4.34 -3.96
C TRP A 123 -9.90 5.57 -4.72
N LYS A 124 -9.68 5.46 -6.03
CA LYS A 124 -9.20 6.60 -6.84
C LYS A 124 -10.17 7.78 -6.82
N GLU A 125 -11.47 7.50 -6.88
CA GLU A 125 -12.53 8.51 -6.81
C GLU A 125 -12.63 9.06 -5.40
N ALA A 126 -12.67 8.19 -4.39
CA ALA A 126 -12.69 8.59 -2.98
C ALA A 126 -11.49 9.47 -2.61
N TYR A 127 -10.30 9.16 -3.11
CA TYR A 127 -9.09 9.95 -2.90
C TYR A 127 -9.16 11.32 -3.59
N ARG A 128 -9.57 11.35 -4.87
CA ARG A 128 -9.71 12.59 -5.64
C ARG A 128 -10.72 13.55 -4.99
N ASP A 129 -11.84 13.00 -4.53
CA ASP A 129 -12.97 13.78 -4.01
C ASP A 129 -12.85 14.02 -2.50
N ASN A 130 -11.76 13.57 -1.87
CA ASN A 130 -11.52 13.61 -0.42
C ASN A 130 -12.69 13.04 0.41
N THR A 131 -13.20 11.88 -0.02
CA THR A 131 -14.31 11.19 0.64
C THR A 131 -13.76 10.25 1.70
N GLY A 132 -13.99 10.59 2.96
CA GLY A 132 -13.73 9.75 4.12
C GLY A 132 -14.94 8.94 4.57
N LEU A 133 -14.79 8.17 5.65
CA LEU A 133 -15.89 7.41 6.26
C LEU A 133 -15.95 7.64 7.78
N LEU A 134 -17.16 7.87 8.28
CA LEU A 134 -17.44 7.91 9.72
C LEU A 134 -18.16 6.62 10.09
N LEU A 135 -17.44 5.68 10.68
CA LEU A 135 -17.97 4.38 11.11
C LEU A 135 -18.47 4.51 12.55
N PHE A 136 -19.78 4.42 12.77
CA PHE A 136 -20.37 4.64 14.09
C PHE A 136 -21.38 3.55 14.44
N GLY A 137 -21.58 3.30 15.74
CA GLY A 137 -22.51 2.30 16.25
C GLY A 137 -21.99 1.59 17.51
N ASP A 138 -22.69 0.57 17.97
CA ASP A 138 -22.40 -0.06 19.27
C ASP A 138 -21.04 -0.77 19.33
N VAL A 139 -20.54 -0.97 20.55
CA VAL A 139 -19.25 -1.64 20.80
C VAL A 139 -19.28 -3.07 20.27
N GLY A 140 -18.20 -3.48 19.59
CA GLY A 140 -18.03 -4.85 19.13
C GLY A 140 -18.82 -5.23 17.87
N THR A 141 -19.41 -4.27 17.17
CA THR A 141 -20.13 -4.46 15.89
C THR A 141 -19.23 -4.58 14.66
N GLY A 142 -17.89 -4.54 14.82
CA GLY A 142 -16.94 -4.77 13.73
C GLY A 142 -16.38 -3.53 13.02
N LYS A 143 -16.58 -2.31 13.55
CA LYS A 143 -16.07 -1.06 12.97
C LYS A 143 -14.55 -1.06 12.71
N SER A 144 -13.75 -1.43 13.72
CA SER A 144 -12.29 -1.49 13.60
C SER A 144 -11.85 -2.57 12.61
N PHE A 145 -12.56 -3.71 12.55
CA PHE A 145 -12.31 -4.77 11.58
C PHE A 145 -12.56 -4.29 10.15
N PHE A 146 -13.69 -3.62 9.92
CA PHE A 146 -14.03 -3.01 8.63
C PHE A 146 -12.95 -2.00 8.19
N ALA A 147 -12.53 -1.10 9.08
CA ALA A 147 -11.48 -0.12 8.79
C ALA A 147 -10.14 -0.80 8.50
N GLY A 148 -9.78 -1.84 9.26
CA GLY A 148 -8.57 -2.63 9.03
C GLY A 148 -8.58 -3.41 7.71
N CYS A 149 -9.74 -3.90 7.27
CA CYS A 149 -9.89 -4.55 5.97
C CYS A 149 -9.59 -3.57 4.82
N ILE A 150 -10.13 -2.35 4.90
CA ILE A 150 -9.82 -1.27 3.95
C ILE A 150 -8.31 -0.97 3.99
N ALA A 151 -7.73 -0.83 5.19
CA ALA A 151 -6.32 -0.53 5.35
C ALA A 151 -5.42 -1.59 4.70
N ASN A 152 -5.64 -2.87 5.02
CA ASN A 152 -4.87 -3.97 4.46
C ASN A 152 -4.98 -4.04 2.95
N ALA A 153 -6.20 -3.95 2.41
CA ALA A 153 -6.42 -4.06 0.98
C ALA A 153 -5.80 -2.89 0.19
N LEU A 154 -5.78 -1.68 0.75
CA LEU A 154 -5.10 -0.54 0.15
C LEU A 154 -3.58 -0.65 0.26
N LEU A 155 -3.05 -1.13 1.40
CA LEU A 155 -1.62 -1.39 1.56
C LEU A 155 -1.13 -2.45 0.57
N ASP A 156 -1.92 -3.50 0.29
CA ASP A 156 -1.62 -4.51 -0.74
C ASP A 156 -1.61 -3.94 -2.16
N ARG A 157 -2.30 -2.80 -2.38
CA ARG A 157 -2.25 -2.02 -3.62
C ARG A 157 -1.14 -0.97 -3.63
N ASP A 158 -0.22 -1.04 -2.67
CA ASP A 158 0.86 -0.06 -2.47
C ASP A 158 0.34 1.37 -2.28
N VAL A 159 -0.78 1.53 -1.57
CA VAL A 159 -1.28 2.83 -1.10
C VAL A 159 -0.79 3.05 0.34
N PRO A 160 -0.16 4.20 0.66
CA PRO A 160 0.23 4.52 2.03
C PRO A 160 -1.01 4.72 2.92
N VAL A 161 -1.19 3.86 3.91
CA VAL A 161 -2.26 3.94 4.91
C VAL A 161 -1.65 3.90 6.30
N LEU A 162 -2.17 4.71 7.22
CA LEU A 162 -1.91 4.61 8.65
C LEU A 162 -3.20 4.35 9.39
N MET A 163 -3.26 3.26 10.15
CA MET A 163 -4.30 2.99 11.13
C MET A 163 -3.73 3.11 12.54
N THR A 164 -4.34 3.99 13.33
CA THR A 164 -3.93 4.27 14.70
C THR A 164 -5.14 4.68 15.53
N ASN A 165 -4.95 4.90 16.83
CA ASN A 165 -5.96 5.48 17.71
C ASN A 165 -5.42 6.78 18.34
N PHE A 166 -6.34 7.59 18.85
CA PHE A 166 -5.96 8.89 19.39
C PHE A 166 -5.02 8.81 20.62
N PRO A 167 -5.22 7.88 21.58
CA PRO A 167 -4.26 7.68 22.68
C PRO A 167 -2.83 7.40 22.20
N SER A 168 -2.64 6.60 21.14
CA SER A 168 -1.33 6.31 20.55
C SER A 168 -0.69 7.55 19.92
N ILE A 169 -1.49 8.43 19.30
CA ILE A 169 -1.03 9.73 18.79
C ILE A 169 -0.57 10.62 19.96
N LEU A 170 -1.38 10.77 21.01
CA LEU A 170 -1.05 11.57 22.19
C LEU A 170 0.22 11.09 22.89
N ASN A 171 0.38 9.77 23.04
CA ASN A 171 1.58 9.18 23.66
C ASN A 171 2.85 9.48 22.87
N ARG A 172 2.77 9.64 21.55
CA ARG A 172 3.91 10.04 20.71
C ARG A 172 4.20 11.54 20.79
N LEU A 173 3.17 12.35 21.08
CA LEU A 173 3.29 13.80 21.23
C LEU A 173 3.78 14.20 22.63
N THR A 174 3.58 13.36 23.64
CA THR A 174 4.00 13.62 25.02
C THR A 174 5.52 13.46 25.18
N GLY A 175 6.17 14.45 25.81
CA GLY A 175 7.62 14.46 26.02
C GLY A 175 8.44 14.95 24.83
N VAL A 176 7.79 15.40 23.76
CA VAL A 176 8.43 15.88 22.52
C VAL A 176 8.42 17.42 22.48
N PHE A 177 9.48 18.05 21.98
CA PHE A 177 9.56 19.51 21.82
C PHE A 177 8.52 20.03 20.82
N ALA A 178 8.17 21.33 20.91
CA ALA A 178 7.09 21.90 20.09
C ALA A 178 7.29 21.74 18.57
N GLU A 179 8.53 21.90 18.11
CA GLU A 179 8.89 21.77 16.69
C GLU A 179 8.70 20.34 16.18
N ASP A 180 9.17 19.36 16.95
CA ASP A 180 9.03 17.93 16.65
C ASP A 180 7.56 17.47 16.65
N ARG A 181 6.70 18.09 17.48
CA ARG A 181 5.25 17.81 17.46
C ARG A 181 4.60 18.24 16.14
N ALA A 182 4.91 19.45 15.65
CA ALA A 182 4.39 19.94 14.38
C ALA A 182 4.87 19.08 13.21
N ALA A 183 6.15 18.67 13.23
CA ALA A 183 6.70 17.74 12.24
C ALA A 183 5.98 16.38 12.25
N PHE A 184 5.71 15.84 13.44
CA PHE A 184 4.98 14.58 13.57
C PHE A 184 3.55 14.68 13.01
N ILE A 185 2.80 15.73 13.35
CA ILE A 185 1.45 15.94 12.82
C ILE A 185 1.48 16.05 11.29
N THR A 186 2.44 16.82 10.75
CA THR A 186 2.63 16.94 9.29
C THR A 186 2.96 15.59 8.64
N SER A 187 3.73 14.73 9.31
CA SER A 187 4.04 13.39 8.80
C SER A 187 2.82 12.48 8.68
N LEU A 188 1.74 12.74 9.44
CA LEU A 188 0.48 12.02 9.27
C LEU A 188 -0.18 12.33 7.92
N ASP A 189 0.13 13.49 7.34
CA ASP A 189 -0.36 13.84 6.02
C ASP A 189 0.38 13.11 4.89
N ASP A 190 1.54 12.49 5.12
CA ASP A 190 2.22 11.68 4.10
C ASP A 190 1.40 10.44 3.70
N TYR A 191 0.53 9.96 4.59
CA TYR A 191 -0.35 8.84 4.31
C TYR A 191 -1.52 9.26 3.42
N SER A 192 -1.77 8.49 2.36
CA SER A 192 -2.91 8.73 1.46
C SER A 192 -4.25 8.49 2.14
N LEU A 193 -4.28 7.58 3.12
CA LEU A 193 -5.41 7.36 4.02
C LEU A 193 -4.94 7.39 5.48
N LEU A 194 -5.63 8.16 6.32
CA LEU A 194 -5.48 8.12 7.77
C LEU A 194 -6.74 7.49 8.37
N ILE A 195 -6.56 6.52 9.26
CA ILE A 195 -7.63 5.88 10.01
C ILE A 195 -7.40 6.13 11.49
N ILE A 196 -8.37 6.77 12.13
CA ILE A 196 -8.41 7.01 13.57
C ILE A 196 -9.47 6.08 14.16
N ASP A 197 -9.01 5.03 14.83
CA ASP A 197 -9.86 4.06 15.50
C ASP A 197 -10.24 4.55 16.91
N ASP A 198 -11.50 4.32 17.25
CA ASP A 198 -12.12 4.52 18.56
C ASP A 198 -12.08 5.96 19.08
N LEU A 199 -12.51 6.91 18.25
CA LEU A 199 -12.70 8.31 18.60
C LEU A 199 -13.82 8.48 19.64
N GLY A 200 -13.54 9.17 20.74
CA GLY A 200 -14.49 9.42 21.84
C GLY A 200 -14.23 8.59 23.10
N VAL A 201 -13.15 7.79 23.14
CA VAL A 201 -12.72 7.01 24.34
C VAL A 201 -11.64 7.75 25.13
N GLU A 202 -11.13 8.86 24.61
CA GLU A 202 -10.10 9.68 25.23
C GLU A 202 -10.51 10.34 26.55
N ARG A 203 -9.52 10.54 27.42
CA ARG A 203 -9.69 11.37 28.62
C ARG A 203 -9.82 12.84 28.16
N ASN A 204 -10.97 13.45 28.43
CA ASN A 204 -11.31 14.85 28.12
C ASN A 204 -10.41 15.88 28.83
N THR A 205 -9.13 15.88 28.51
CA THR A 205 -8.21 16.97 28.89
C THR A 205 -8.19 18.01 27.77
N GLU A 206 -8.07 19.29 28.13
CA GLU A 206 -8.00 20.37 27.14
C GLU A 206 -6.86 20.15 26.14
N TYR A 207 -5.71 19.67 26.62
CA TYR A 207 -4.57 19.32 25.78
C TYR A 207 -4.89 18.22 24.76
N ALA A 208 -5.56 17.14 25.19
CA ALA A 208 -5.96 16.07 24.27
C ALA A 208 -6.88 16.60 23.16
N MET A 209 -7.85 17.43 23.51
CA MET A 209 -8.78 18.02 22.55
C MET A 209 -8.09 18.97 21.57
N GLU A 210 -7.12 19.77 22.04
CA GLU A 210 -6.33 20.65 21.19
C GLU A 210 -5.50 19.86 20.17
N GLN A 211 -4.83 18.79 20.61
CA GLN A 211 -4.06 17.92 19.70
C GLN A 211 -4.98 17.20 18.71
N MET A 212 -6.17 16.78 19.13
CA MET A 212 -7.16 16.14 18.25
C MET A 212 -7.59 17.11 17.16
N PHE A 213 -7.98 18.31 17.56
CA PHE A 213 -8.35 19.36 16.62
C PHE A 213 -7.22 19.63 15.64
N THR A 214 -5.97 19.68 16.09
CA THR A 214 -4.81 19.95 15.22
C THR A 214 -4.61 18.86 14.18
N VAL A 215 -4.70 17.58 14.58
CA VAL A 215 -4.59 16.44 13.65
C VAL A 215 -5.72 16.45 12.63
N ILE A 216 -6.97 16.63 13.07
CA ILE A 216 -8.14 16.66 12.18
C ILE A 216 -8.10 17.89 11.25
N ASP A 217 -7.68 19.06 11.75
CA ASP A 217 -7.53 20.28 10.95
C ASP A 217 -6.44 20.12 9.88
N SER A 218 -5.27 19.57 10.25
CA SER A 218 -4.19 19.29 9.29
C SER A 218 -4.68 18.40 8.16
N ARG A 219 -5.36 17.30 8.53
CA ARG A 219 -5.91 16.34 7.57
C ARG A 219 -6.98 16.95 6.66
N TYR A 220 -7.85 17.77 7.23
CA TYR A 220 -8.87 18.49 6.49
C TYR A 220 -8.25 19.42 5.44
N ARG A 221 -7.21 20.17 5.82
CA ARG A 221 -6.49 21.10 4.92
C ARG A 221 -5.67 20.38 3.86
N SER A 222 -5.09 19.22 4.18
CA SER A 222 -4.31 18.43 3.23
C SER A 222 -5.17 17.75 2.15
N LYS A 223 -6.50 17.81 2.29
CA LYS A 223 -7.49 17.24 1.35
C LYS A 223 -7.28 15.74 1.10
N LYS A 224 -6.84 15.01 2.11
CA LYS A 224 -6.63 13.56 2.02
C LYS A 224 -7.67 12.81 2.86
N PRO A 225 -8.23 11.69 2.37
CA PRO A 225 -9.29 10.96 3.06
C PRO A 225 -8.95 10.58 4.50
N LEU A 226 -9.98 10.60 5.34
CA LEU A 226 -9.93 10.23 6.75
C LEU A 226 -11.02 9.17 7.00
N ILE A 227 -10.69 8.10 7.72
CA ILE A 227 -11.69 7.19 8.29
C ILE A 227 -11.64 7.34 9.80
N VAL A 228 -12.81 7.50 10.41
CA VAL A 228 -12.95 7.58 11.86
C VAL A 228 -13.88 6.46 12.30
N THR A 229 -13.50 5.73 13.35
CA THR A 229 -14.43 4.82 14.04
C THR A 229 -14.81 5.40 15.39
N THR A 230 -16.06 5.26 15.81
CA THR A 230 -16.53 5.78 17.10
C THR A 230 -17.69 4.96 17.66
N ASN A 231 -17.81 4.91 18.98
CA ASN A 231 -18.97 4.34 19.67
C ASN A 231 -20.06 5.38 19.96
N LEU A 232 -19.81 6.66 19.65
CA LEU A 232 -20.82 7.72 19.78
C LEU A 232 -21.93 7.52 18.74
N LYS A 233 -23.16 7.84 19.13
CA LYS A 233 -24.28 7.92 18.20
C LYS A 233 -24.13 9.14 17.32
N LEU A 234 -24.68 9.06 16.11
CA LEU A 234 -24.64 10.18 15.17
C LEU A 234 -25.28 11.46 15.74
N GLU A 235 -26.29 11.34 16.60
CA GLU A 235 -26.90 12.48 17.28
C GLU A 235 -25.95 13.18 18.26
N GLU A 236 -25.08 12.43 18.94
CA GLU A 236 -24.08 12.99 19.86
C GLU A 236 -22.97 13.73 19.10
N ILE A 237 -22.61 13.22 17.92
CA ILE A 237 -21.65 13.86 17.01
C ILE A 237 -22.23 15.15 16.41
N LYS A 238 -23.53 15.16 16.09
CA LYS A 238 -24.24 16.33 15.55
C LYS A 238 -24.56 17.37 16.61
N ASN A 239 -24.76 16.96 17.86
CA ASN A 239 -25.06 17.84 18.99
C ASN A 239 -23.99 17.69 20.08
N PRO A 240 -22.77 18.17 19.81
CA PRO A 240 -21.67 18.06 20.75
C PRO A 240 -21.90 18.90 22.01
N PRO A 241 -21.31 18.51 23.16
CA PRO A 241 -21.53 19.17 24.44
C PRO A 241 -20.87 20.56 24.53
N ASP A 242 -19.84 20.82 23.72
CA ASP A 242 -19.09 22.07 23.74
C ASP A 242 -18.54 22.45 22.35
N LEU A 243 -17.98 23.67 22.27
CA LEU A 243 -17.43 24.23 21.04
C LEU A 243 -16.18 23.50 20.54
N ALA A 244 -15.39 22.87 21.42
CA ALA A 244 -14.18 22.15 21.02
C ALA A 244 -14.56 20.89 20.21
N HIS A 245 -15.50 20.11 20.73
CA HIS A 245 -16.06 18.96 20.03
C HIS A 245 -16.78 19.37 18.75
N ALA A 246 -17.55 20.46 18.78
CA ALA A 246 -18.25 21.00 17.61
C ALA A 246 -17.32 21.21 16.42
N ARG A 247 -16.15 21.82 16.63
CA ARG A 247 -15.21 22.10 15.53
C ARG A 247 -14.55 20.85 14.97
N ILE A 248 -14.35 19.83 15.79
CA ILE A 248 -13.77 18.54 15.35
C ILE A 248 -14.81 17.78 14.54
N TYR A 249 -16.01 17.61 15.08
CA TYR A 249 -17.07 16.83 14.46
C TYR A 249 -17.59 17.47 13.18
N ASP A 250 -17.67 18.80 13.10
CA ASP A 250 -18.08 19.53 11.89
C ASP A 250 -17.18 19.18 10.69
N ARG A 251 -15.85 19.20 10.88
CA ARG A 251 -14.89 18.82 9.83
C ARG A 251 -14.96 17.35 9.44
N ILE A 252 -15.20 16.48 10.42
CA ILE A 252 -15.39 15.05 10.16
C ILE A 252 -16.67 14.87 9.34
N LEU A 253 -17.79 15.45 9.75
CA LEU A 253 -19.08 15.32 9.06
C LEU A 253 -19.08 15.92 7.65
N GLU A 254 -18.29 16.97 7.39
CA GLU A 254 -18.15 17.56 6.06
C GLU A 254 -17.50 16.61 5.05
N ARG A 255 -16.55 15.77 5.50
CA ARG A 255 -15.72 14.93 4.61
C ARG A 255 -15.95 13.44 4.75
N CYS A 256 -16.55 12.99 5.84
CA CYS A 256 -16.70 11.58 6.16
C CYS A 256 -18.16 11.15 6.03
N ALA A 257 -18.44 10.27 5.08
CA ALA A 257 -19.77 9.70 4.91
C ALA A 257 -20.12 8.77 6.09
N PRO A 258 -21.26 8.97 6.77
CA PRO A 258 -21.63 8.16 7.93
C PRO A 258 -22.06 6.75 7.52
N VAL A 259 -21.49 5.74 8.17
CA VAL A 259 -21.84 4.32 8.00
C VAL A 259 -22.23 3.77 9.37
N LEU A 260 -23.51 3.40 9.49
CA LEU A 260 -24.06 2.80 10.71
C LEU A 260 -23.70 1.32 10.80
N PHE A 261 -23.12 0.94 11.93
CA PHE A 261 -22.91 -0.44 12.35
C PHE A 261 -23.96 -0.78 13.40
N SER A 262 -25.00 -1.47 12.96
CA SER A 262 -26.04 -2.03 13.84
C SER A 262 -25.95 -3.54 13.76
N GLY A 263 -25.90 -4.22 14.90
CA GLY A 263 -25.68 -5.66 14.91
C GLY A 263 -25.33 -6.20 16.28
N LYS A 264 -25.19 -7.52 16.37
CA LYS A 264 -24.73 -8.19 17.59
C LYS A 264 -23.26 -7.88 17.83
N ASN A 265 -22.86 -7.92 19.10
CA ASN A 265 -21.45 -7.82 19.45
C ASN A 265 -20.71 -9.08 19.00
N LEU A 266 -19.96 -8.97 17.90
CA LEU A 266 -19.19 -10.05 17.28
C LEU A 266 -18.10 -10.59 18.23
N ARG A 267 -17.66 -9.79 19.21
CA ARG A 267 -16.67 -10.20 20.22
C ARG A 267 -17.26 -11.16 21.26
N GLU A 268 -18.59 -11.24 21.42
CA GLU A 268 -19.21 -12.16 22.38
C GLU A 268 -19.06 -13.63 21.97
N GLU A 269 -19.07 -13.93 20.67
CA GLU A 269 -18.85 -15.30 20.18
C GLU A 269 -17.43 -15.77 20.49
N GLY A 270 -16.43 -14.92 20.23
CA GLY A 270 -15.03 -15.17 20.61
C GLY A 270 -14.86 -15.33 22.13
N ALA A 271 -15.53 -14.49 22.93
CA ALA A 271 -15.49 -14.60 24.38
C ALA A 271 -16.10 -15.91 24.91
N ARG A 272 -17.14 -16.44 24.26
CA ARG A 272 -17.74 -17.75 24.60
C ARG A 272 -16.77 -18.89 24.29
N ALA A 273 -16.10 -18.86 23.14
CA ALA A 273 -15.09 -19.85 22.78
C ALA A 273 -13.90 -19.83 23.76
N THR A 274 -13.39 -18.65 24.11
CA THR A 274 -12.32 -18.51 25.11
C THR A 274 -12.74 -19.02 26.48
N LYS A 275 -13.99 -18.75 26.92
CA LYS A 275 -14.53 -19.30 28.18
C LYS A 275 -14.61 -20.82 28.17
N ALA A 276 -14.99 -21.43 27.05
CA ALA A 276 -15.03 -22.89 26.92
C ALA A 276 -13.61 -23.49 26.97
N ALA A 277 -12.66 -22.93 26.22
CA ALA A 277 -11.25 -23.35 26.25
C ALA A 277 -10.61 -23.16 27.63
N ALA A 278 -10.87 -22.03 28.29
CA ALA A 278 -10.39 -21.78 29.65
C ALA A 278 -10.99 -22.78 30.65
N LYS A 279 -12.28 -23.12 30.50
CA LYS A 279 -12.93 -24.14 31.34
C LYS A 279 -12.25 -25.51 31.19
N GLU A 280 -11.93 -25.94 29.96
CA GLU A 280 -11.20 -27.20 29.72
C GLU A 280 -9.78 -27.20 30.29
N ILE A 281 -9.08 -26.07 30.25
CA ILE A 281 -7.73 -25.95 30.81
C ILE A 281 -7.79 -25.99 32.34
N VAL A 282 -8.72 -25.25 32.95
CA VAL A 282 -8.85 -25.15 34.41
C VAL A 282 -9.43 -26.43 35.02
N SER A 283 -10.23 -27.20 34.28
CA SER A 283 -10.78 -28.49 34.74
C SER A 283 -9.85 -29.69 34.52
N LYS A 284 -8.64 -29.49 33.98
CA LYS A 284 -7.62 -30.54 33.82
C LYS A 284 -6.74 -30.75 35.08
N GLY A 285 -7.14 -30.18 36.22
CA GLY A 285 -6.50 -30.37 37.52
C GLY A 285 -7.14 -31.50 38.32
#